data_AF-A0A4Q3RMH8-F1
#
_entry.id   AF-A0A4Q3RMH8-F1
#
_cell.length_a   1.000
_cell.length_b   1.000
_cell.length_c   1.000
_cell.angle_alpha   90.00
_cell.angle_beta   90.00
_cell.angle_gamma   90.00
#
_symmetry.space_group_name_H-M   'P 1'
#
loop_
_entity.id
_entity.type
_entity.pdbx_description
1 polymer ?
#
loop_
_entity_poly.entity_id
_entity_poly.type
_entity_poly.pdbx_seq_one_letter_code
_entity_poly.pdbx_strand_id
1 'polypeptide(L)'
;MKRTPILSLLAALVIVLASCKGGNKANLAIPKDAAMVFHINAKSLSSKLTWDEIKGTTWFKEAYEESKDSFAKKLMDNPEARKKTL
;
A
#
# COMPACT_ATOMS: atom_id res chain seq x y z
N MET A 1 31.61 -15.70 38.97
CA MET A 1 30.39 -15.91 38.15
C MET A 1 30.45 -15.01 36.93
N LYS A 2 30.66 -15.57 35.72
CA LYS A 2 30.79 -14.82 34.46
C LYS A 2 29.39 -14.29 34.08
N ARG A 3 29.08 -13.04 34.43
CA ARG A 3 27.80 -12.35 34.13
C ARG A 3 27.75 -11.70 32.74
N THR A 4 28.91 -11.64 32.07
CA THR A 4 29.06 -11.13 30.70
C THR A 4 28.24 -11.85 29.62
N PRO A 5 28.04 -13.19 29.61
CA PRO A 5 27.26 -13.82 28.54
C PRO A 5 25.76 -13.51 28.65
N ILE A 6 25.24 -13.27 29.86
CA ILE A 6 23.83 -12.91 30.09
C ILE A 6 23.54 -11.51 29.55
N LEU A 7 24.48 -10.57 29.75
CA LEU A 7 24.34 -9.21 29.25
C LEU A 7 24.34 -9.16 27.71
N SER A 8 25.22 -9.92 27.06
CA SER A 8 25.24 -10.02 25.59
C SER A 8 23.98 -10.66 25.03
N LEU A 9 23.44 -11.68 25.71
CA LEU A 9 22.20 -12.34 25.29
C LEU A 9 20.99 -11.40 25.41
N LEU A 10 20.94 -10.58 26.47
CA LEU A 10 19.87 -9.60 26.67
C LEU A 10 19.94 -8.48 25.61
N ALA A 11 21.15 -8.01 25.27
CA ALA A 11 21.35 -7.02 24.23
C ALA A 11 20.93 -7.54 22.85
N ALA A 12 21.26 -8.79 22.51
CA ALA A 12 20.83 -9.43 21.27
C ALA A 12 19.29 -9.53 21.19
N LEU A 13 18.62 -9.87 22.29
CA LEU A 13 17.16 -9.97 22.34
C LEU A 13 16.47 -8.62 22.08
N VAL A 14 16.99 -7.52 22.65
CA VAL A 14 16.45 -6.17 22.43
C VAL A 14 16.56 -5.75 20.95
N ILE A 15 17.67 -6.09 20.28
CA ILE A 15 17.87 -5.78 18.85
C ILE A 15 16.87 -6.54 17.98
N VAL A 16 16.62 -7.82 18.28
CA VAL A 16 15.65 -8.64 17.53
C VAL A 16 14.21 -8.13 17.73
N LEU A 17 13.84 -7.76 18.95
CA LEU A 17 12.50 -7.23 19.26
C LEU A 17 12.27 -5.82 18.69
N ALA A 18 13.31 -4.98 18.60
CA ALA A 18 13.20 -3.66 17.96
C ALA A 18 13.02 -3.75 16.44
N SER A 19 13.54 -4.81 15.80
CA SER A 19 13.44 -5.02 14.34
C SER A 19 12.00 -5.36 13.87
N CYS A 20 11.16 -5.92 14.74
CA CYS A 20 9.75 -6.22 14.42
C CYS A 20 8.83 -4.99 14.34
N LYS A 21 9.33 -3.76 14.48
CA LYS A 21 8.51 -2.53 14.41
C LYS A 21 8.38 -1.95 12.99
N GLY A 22 9.05 -2.55 12.00
CA GLY A 22 8.99 -2.14 10.59
C GLY A 22 7.86 -2.81 9.80
N GLY A 23 6.62 -2.79 10.31
CA GLY A 23 5.46 -3.26 9.56
C GLY A 23 5.28 -2.42 8.30
N ASN A 24 5.49 -3.02 7.12
CA ASN A 24 5.30 -2.40 5.82
C ASN A 24 3.89 -1.77 5.76
N LYS A 25 3.81 -0.45 5.62
CA LYS A 25 2.53 0.29 5.63
C LYS A 25 1.64 -0.02 4.42
N ALA A 26 2.15 -0.75 3.44
CA ALA A 26 1.40 -1.29 2.33
C ALA A 26 0.92 -2.71 2.65
N ASN A 27 0.19 -2.90 3.75
CA ASN A 27 -0.44 -4.18 4.15
C ASN A 27 -1.59 -4.55 3.20
N LEU A 28 -1.29 -4.53 1.90
CA LEU A 28 -2.17 -4.94 0.84
C LEU A 28 -2.10 -6.46 0.80
N ALA A 29 -3.25 -7.10 0.99
CA ALA A 29 -3.41 -8.52 0.80
C ALA A 29 -3.21 -8.83 -0.69
N ILE A 30 -1.96 -9.00 -1.10
CA ILE A 30 -1.59 -9.42 -2.45
C ILE A 30 -1.63 -10.96 -2.46
N PRO A 31 -2.42 -11.57 -3.35
CA PRO A 31 -2.45 -13.02 -3.53
C PRO A 31 -1.06 -13.57 -3.87
N LYS A 32 -0.73 -14.78 -3.37
CA LYS A 32 0.58 -15.42 -3.63
C LYS A 32 0.79 -15.80 -5.10
N ASP A 33 -0.30 -15.86 -5.86
CA ASP A 33 -0.39 -16.23 -7.27
C ASP A 33 -0.51 -15.02 -8.22
N ALA A 34 -0.33 -13.79 -7.71
CA ALA A 34 -0.31 -12.60 -8.56
C ALA A 34 0.95 -12.56 -9.44
N ALA A 35 0.77 -12.62 -10.77
CA ALA A 35 1.87 -12.50 -11.73
C ALA A 35 2.53 -11.11 -11.69
N MET A 36 1.74 -10.05 -11.53
CA MET A 36 2.20 -8.67 -11.37
C MET A 36 1.20 -7.87 -10.53
N VAL A 37 1.70 -6.92 -9.71
CA VAL A 37 0.86 -5.98 -8.96
C VAL A 37 1.27 -4.55 -9.27
N PHE A 38 0.34 -3.78 -9.82
CA PHE A 38 0.49 -2.34 -10.00
C PHE A 38 -0.13 -1.61 -8.81
N HIS A 39 0.72 -0.92 -8.04
CA HIS A 39 0.27 -0.05 -6.96
C HIS A 39 0.25 1.40 -7.44
N ILE A 40 -0.94 1.98 -7.58
CA ILE A 40 -1.10 3.38 -7.95
C ILE A 40 -1.40 4.20 -6.69
N ASN A 41 -0.48 5.07 -6.32
CA ASN A 41 -0.68 6.01 -5.21
C ASN A 41 -1.49 7.22 -5.68
N ALA A 42 -2.82 7.12 -5.59
CA ALA A 42 -3.73 8.18 -6.01
C ALA A 42 -3.49 9.52 -5.28
N LYS A 43 -3.00 9.51 -4.03
CA LYS A 43 -2.67 10.74 -3.27
C LYS A 43 -1.46 11.47 -3.85
N SER A 44 -0.43 10.74 -4.26
CA SER A 44 0.73 11.31 -4.94
C SER A 44 0.38 11.80 -6.34
N LEU A 45 -0.42 11.03 -7.10
CA LEU A 45 -0.89 11.45 -8.42
C LEU A 45 -1.76 12.72 -8.35
N SER A 46 -2.75 12.74 -7.46
CA SER A 46 -3.65 13.90 -7.29
C SER A 46 -2.94 15.17 -6.80
N SER A 47 -1.74 15.05 -6.23
CA SER A 47 -0.92 16.21 -5.85
C SER A 47 -0.19 16.87 -7.02
N LYS A 48 -0.11 16.19 -8.18
CA LYS A 48 0.60 16.65 -9.39
C LYS A 48 -0.30 16.82 -10.60
N LEU A 49 -1.39 16.06 -10.65
CA LEU A 49 -2.37 16.05 -11.73
C LEU A 49 -3.75 16.09 -11.11
N THR A 50 -4.64 16.88 -11.68
CA THR A 50 -6.05 16.84 -11.32
C THR A 50 -6.65 15.49 -11.73
N TRP A 51 -7.68 15.05 -11.02
CA TRP A 51 -8.34 13.79 -11.34
C TRP A 51 -9.02 13.81 -12.72
N ASP A 52 -9.44 14.99 -13.18
CA ASP A 52 -9.99 15.18 -14.53
C ASP A 52 -8.93 14.97 -15.63
N GLU A 53 -7.69 15.42 -15.42
CA GLU A 53 -6.58 15.15 -16.34
C GLU A 53 -6.27 13.65 -16.40
N ILE A 54 -6.31 12.95 -15.26
CA ILE A 54 -6.07 11.50 -15.20
C ILE A 54 -7.15 10.74 -15.97
N LYS A 55 -8.43 11.10 -15.81
CA LYS A 55 -9.55 10.52 -16.58
C LYS A 55 -9.41 10.74 -18.10
N GLY A 56 -8.72 11.80 -18.51
CA GLY A 56 -8.46 12.10 -19.92
C GLY A 56 -7.45 11.15 -20.59
N THR A 57 -6.60 10.49 -19.81
CA THR A 57 -5.51 9.63 -20.32
C THR A 57 -6.02 8.32 -20.91
N THR A 58 -5.33 7.81 -21.93
CA THR A 58 -5.70 6.56 -22.62
C THR A 58 -5.70 5.36 -21.68
N TRP A 59 -4.66 5.20 -20.88
CA TRP A 59 -4.54 4.08 -19.93
C TRP A 59 -5.66 4.06 -18.89
N PHE A 60 -6.17 5.22 -18.47
CA PHE A 60 -7.28 5.29 -17.53
C PHE A 60 -8.58 4.82 -18.18
N LYS A 61 -8.85 5.24 -19.42
CA LYS A 61 -10.04 4.83 -20.17
C LYS A 61 -10.04 3.33 -20.41
N GLU A 62 -8.91 2.77 -20.85
CA GLU A 62 -8.73 1.33 -21.03
C GLU A 62 -8.99 0.57 -19.72
N ALA A 63 -8.37 1.01 -18.61
CA ALA A 63 -8.59 0.38 -17.31
C ALA A 63 -10.05 0.50 -16.81
N TYR A 64 -10.72 1.62 -17.11
CA TYR A 64 -12.11 1.86 -16.71
C TYR A 64 -13.11 0.99 -17.50
N GLU A 65 -12.83 0.76 -18.78
CA GLU A 65 -13.60 -0.14 -19.65
C GLU A 65 -13.40 -1.61 -19.28
N GLU A 66 -12.15 -2.01 -18.97
CA GLU A 66 -11.81 -3.37 -18.58
C GLU A 66 -12.31 -3.74 -17.17
N SER A 67 -12.46 -2.75 -16.30
CA SER A 67 -13.03 -2.94 -14.97
C SER A 67 -14.49 -3.42 -15.05
N LYS A 68 -14.74 -4.66 -14.64
CA LYS A 68 -16.09 -5.25 -14.58
C LYS A 68 -16.80 -4.99 -13.25
N ASP A 69 -16.06 -4.57 -12.23
CA ASP A 69 -16.58 -4.37 -10.88
C ASP A 69 -17.14 -2.94 -10.71
N SER A 70 -18.41 -2.87 -10.31
CA SER A 70 -19.11 -1.62 -10.03
C SER A 70 -18.50 -0.83 -8.87
N PHE A 71 -17.88 -1.51 -7.90
CA PHE A 71 -17.18 -0.85 -6.81
C PHE A 71 -15.86 -0.24 -7.28
N ALA A 72 -15.09 -0.99 -8.06
CA ALA A 72 -13.88 -0.48 -8.70
C ALA A 72 -14.16 0.76 -9.55
N LYS A 73 -15.22 0.77 -10.38
CA LYS A 73 -15.60 1.97 -11.16
C LYS A 73 -15.92 3.17 -10.29
N LYS A 74 -16.73 3.00 -9.23
CA LYS A 74 -17.03 4.09 -8.27
C LYS A 74 -15.78 4.65 -7.59
N LEU A 75 -14.81 3.78 -7.28
CA LEU A 75 -13.54 4.21 -6.70
C LEU A 75 -12.67 4.96 -7.72
N MET A 76 -12.71 4.56 -8.99
CA MET A 76 -12.05 5.27 -10.10
C MET A 76 -12.71 6.61 -10.41
N ASP A 77 -14.04 6.73 -10.28
CA ASP A 77 -14.73 8.01 -10.45
C ASP A 77 -14.38 9.00 -9.33
N ASN A 78 -14.24 8.49 -8.09
CA ASN A 78 -13.91 9.30 -6.93
C ASN A 78 -12.98 8.56 -5.95
N PRO A 79 -11.65 8.73 -6.08
CA PRO A 79 -10.68 8.06 -5.21
C PRO A 79 -10.73 8.53 -3.74
N GLU A 80 -11.29 9.72 -3.47
CA GLU A 80 -11.45 10.27 -2.12
C GLU A 80 -12.64 9.65 -1.36
N ALA A 81 -13.55 8.94 -2.05
CA ALA A 81 -14.70 8.27 -1.42
C ALA A 81 -14.26 7.30 -0.30
N ARG A 82 -13.03 6.77 -0.36
CA ARG A 82 -12.48 5.88 0.68
C ARG A 82 -12.29 6.57 2.05
N LYS A 83 -12.11 7.90 2.11
CA LYS A 83 -11.89 8.63 3.39
C LYS A 83 -13.14 8.72 4.28
N LYS A 84 -14.34 8.50 3.73
CA LYS A 84 -15.61 8.75 4.44
C LYS A 84 -16.18 7.52 5.16
N THR A 85 -15.57 6.35 4.98
CA THR A 85 -16.09 5.05 5.48
C THR A 85 -15.20 4.43 6.58
N LEU A 86 -14.23 5.19 7.10
CA LEU A 86 -13.41 4.82 8.26
C LEU A 86 -13.45 5.91 9.32
#